data_AF-A0A7J4KF37-F1
#
_entry.id   AF-A0A7J4KF37-F1
#
_cell.length_a   1.000
_cell.length_b   1.000
_cell.length_c   1.000
_cell.angle_alpha   90.00
_cell.angle_beta   90.00
_cell.angle_gamma   90.00
#
_symmetry.space_group_name_H-M   'P 1'
#
loop_
_entity.id
_entity.type
_entity.pdbx_description
1 polymer ?
#
loop_
_entity_poly.entity_id
_entity_poly.type
_entity_poly.pdbx_seq_one_letter_code
_entity_poly.pdbx_strand_id
1 'polypeptide(L)'
;TRNEITNSSTAGLSLVEEVFSGVNPKNVTIKNNLITDSTQGIIIEYSINVSVEGNLLHRNIRGLSFHICSFTSVKRNTFQQNEQTATYQWSIYPFSALSDKIPQFDENFWDKPQKTPYPIIGTWSFLRYPIFFKFPWVTYDQHPASEPYLNGGYNENTI
;
A
#
# COMPACT_ATOMS: atom_id res chain seq x y z
N THR A 1 -16.76 7.31 -4.37
CA THR A 1 -16.61 8.71 -3.91
C THR A 1 -15.14 9.00 -3.78
N ARG A 2 -14.65 10.14 -4.27
CA ARG A 2 -13.26 10.58 -4.09
C ARG A 2 -13.16 11.26 -2.72
N ASN A 3 -12.24 10.79 -1.87
CA ASN A 3 -11.92 11.47 -0.63
C ASN A 3 -10.62 12.26 -0.82
N GLU A 4 -10.56 13.44 -0.20
CA GLU A 4 -9.34 14.23 -0.09
C GLU A 4 -8.99 14.32 1.39
N ILE A 5 -7.83 13.81 1.75
CA ILE A 5 -7.38 13.67 3.13
C ILE A 5 -5.99 14.29 3.24
N THR A 6 -5.82 15.25 4.14
CA THR A 6 -4.56 15.99 4.29
C THR A 6 -4.17 16.11 5.76
N ASN A 7 -2.86 16.22 6.03
CA ASN A 7 -2.30 16.52 7.35
C ASN A 7 -2.70 15.54 8.48
N SER A 8 -2.85 14.25 8.17
CA SER A 8 -3.13 13.26 9.22
C SER A 8 -1.87 12.92 10.02
N SER A 9 -1.95 13.06 11.34
CA SER A 9 -0.87 12.70 12.26
C SER A 9 -0.66 11.19 12.43
N THR A 10 -1.59 10.37 11.93
CA THR A 10 -1.54 8.90 12.06
C THR A 10 -1.63 8.21 10.70
N ALA A 11 -2.82 8.21 10.11
CA ALA A 11 -3.09 7.62 8.80
C ALA A 11 -4.13 8.46 8.04
N GLY A 12 -3.93 8.66 6.74
CA GLY A 12 -4.96 9.25 5.88
C GLY A 12 -6.15 8.29 5.77
N LEU A 13 -5.89 7.03 5.42
CA LEU A 13 -6.88 5.97 5.40
C LEU A 13 -6.31 4.72 6.09
N SER A 14 -7.11 4.14 6.98
CA SER A 14 -6.75 2.92 7.70
C SER A 14 -7.83 1.86 7.50
N LEU A 15 -7.42 0.66 7.08
CA LEU A 15 -8.25 -0.54 7.04
C LEU A 15 -7.62 -1.58 7.96
N VAL A 16 -8.19 -1.74 9.15
CA VAL A 16 -7.64 -2.61 10.20
C VAL A 16 -8.71 -3.57 10.69
N GLU A 17 -8.30 -4.76 11.13
CA GLU A 17 -9.16 -5.66 11.89
C GLU A 17 -9.55 -4.98 13.21
N GLU A 18 -10.82 -5.08 13.60
CA GLU A 18 -11.21 -4.80 14.97
C GLU A 18 -10.71 -5.94 15.86
N VAL A 19 -9.72 -5.64 16.71
CA VAL A 19 -8.87 -6.52 17.55
C VAL A 19 -9.60 -7.61 18.35
N PHE A 20 -10.94 -7.56 18.46
CA PHE A 20 -11.75 -8.53 19.21
C PHE A 20 -12.88 -9.17 18.41
N SER A 21 -13.05 -8.79 17.14
CA SER A 21 -14.13 -9.30 16.29
C SER A 21 -13.78 -10.65 15.64
N GLY A 22 -12.49 -10.93 15.41
CA GLY A 22 -12.06 -12.02 14.53
C GLY A 22 -12.51 -11.83 13.07
N VAL A 23 -13.02 -10.64 12.73
CA VAL A 23 -13.53 -10.30 11.41
C VAL A 23 -12.48 -9.48 10.67
N ASN A 24 -11.69 -10.18 9.87
CA ASN A 24 -10.79 -9.57 8.90
C ASN A 24 -11.59 -8.82 7.83
N PRO A 25 -11.24 -7.57 7.49
CA PRO A 25 -11.83 -6.91 6.32
C PRO A 25 -11.57 -7.72 5.05
N LYS A 26 -12.61 -7.94 4.24
CA LYS A 26 -12.52 -8.70 2.97
C LYS A 26 -13.21 -7.99 1.83
N ASN A 27 -12.69 -8.16 0.61
CA ASN A 27 -13.30 -7.66 -0.63
C ASN A 27 -13.46 -6.12 -0.64
N VAL A 28 -12.42 -5.41 -0.20
CA VAL A 28 -12.43 -3.94 -0.07
C VAL A 28 -11.69 -3.31 -1.25
N THR A 29 -12.29 -2.28 -1.84
CA THR A 29 -11.64 -1.47 -2.88
C THR A 29 -11.44 -0.04 -2.38
N ILE A 30 -10.18 0.38 -2.26
CA ILE A 30 -9.76 1.74 -1.94
C ILE A 30 -9.34 2.41 -3.25
N LYS A 31 -10.15 3.34 -3.74
CA LYS A 31 -9.88 3.95 -5.05
C LYS A 31 -10.13 5.44 -5.15
N ASN A 32 -9.39 6.08 -6.05
CA ASN A 32 -9.55 7.47 -6.46
C ASN A 32 -9.51 8.47 -5.29
N ASN A 33 -8.62 8.24 -4.31
CA ASN A 33 -8.40 9.16 -3.20
C ASN A 33 -7.16 10.04 -3.46
N LEU A 34 -7.19 11.25 -2.91
CA LEU A 34 -6.03 12.12 -2.76
C LEU A 34 -5.63 12.13 -1.28
N ILE A 35 -4.43 11.65 -0.96
CA ILE A 35 -3.94 11.61 0.42
C ILE A 35 -2.57 12.26 0.48
N THR A 36 -2.48 13.39 1.19
CA THR A 36 -1.25 14.18 1.27
C THR A 36 -0.81 14.50 2.68
N ASP A 37 0.49 14.77 2.82
CA ASP A 37 1.09 15.37 4.03
C ASP A 37 0.76 14.61 5.32
N SER A 38 0.63 13.27 5.23
CA SER A 38 0.25 12.41 6.35
C SER A 38 1.41 11.52 6.81
N THR A 39 1.39 11.08 8.07
CA THR A 39 2.40 10.14 8.57
C THR A 39 2.34 8.81 7.81
N GLN A 40 1.13 8.30 7.58
CA GLN A 40 0.90 7.18 6.68
C GLN A 40 -0.24 7.55 5.73
N GLY A 41 -0.05 7.36 4.42
CA GLY A 41 -1.08 7.63 3.43
C GLY A 41 -2.21 6.61 3.57
N ILE A 42 -1.93 5.37 3.21
CA ILE A 42 -2.84 4.22 3.39
C ILE A 42 -2.15 3.15 4.23
N ILE A 43 -2.84 2.69 5.28
CA ILE A 43 -2.45 1.52 6.07
C ILE A 43 -3.53 0.46 5.93
N ILE A 44 -3.11 -0.77 5.59
CA ILE A 44 -4.01 -1.91 5.51
C ILE A 44 -3.42 -3.05 6.33
N GLU A 45 -4.18 -3.55 7.30
CA GLU A 45 -3.77 -4.59 8.22
C GLU A 45 -4.78 -5.74 8.23
N TYR A 46 -4.31 -6.98 8.36
CA TYR A 46 -5.13 -8.18 8.60
C TYR A 46 -6.30 -8.35 7.61
N SER A 47 -6.07 -8.02 6.33
CA SER A 47 -7.14 -7.93 5.32
C SER A 47 -6.95 -8.91 4.16
N ILE A 48 -8.06 -9.30 3.52
CA ILE A 48 -8.08 -10.28 2.41
C ILE A 48 -8.76 -9.69 1.18
N ASN A 49 -8.20 -9.91 0.00
CA ASN A 49 -8.80 -9.49 -1.26
C ASN A 49 -9.08 -7.97 -1.29
N VAL A 50 -8.00 -7.20 -1.11
CA VAL A 50 -8.04 -5.73 -1.11
C VAL A 50 -7.49 -5.22 -2.42
N SER A 51 -8.19 -4.28 -3.05
CA SER A 51 -7.73 -3.54 -4.23
C SER A 51 -7.45 -2.09 -3.86
N VAL A 52 -6.25 -1.61 -4.16
CA VAL A 52 -5.84 -0.20 -4.01
C VAL A 52 -5.59 0.35 -5.42
N GLU A 53 -6.49 1.20 -5.91
CA GLU A 53 -6.51 1.61 -7.33
C GLU A 53 -6.68 3.12 -7.55
N GLY A 54 -5.86 3.73 -8.41
CA GLY A 54 -6.12 5.13 -8.82
C GLY A 54 -5.93 6.17 -7.71
N ASN A 55 -5.20 5.86 -6.64
CA ASN A 55 -4.96 6.81 -5.55
C ASN A 55 -3.72 7.67 -5.84
N LEU A 56 -3.77 8.94 -5.44
CA LEU A 56 -2.63 9.84 -5.42
C LEU A 56 -2.15 9.98 -3.97
N LEU A 57 -0.96 9.45 -3.70
CA LEU A 57 -0.29 9.45 -2.41
C LEU A 57 0.90 10.39 -2.50
N HIS A 58 0.79 11.58 -1.89
CA HIS A 58 1.74 12.67 -2.10
C HIS A 58 2.32 13.24 -0.80
N ARG A 59 3.64 13.37 -0.69
CA ARG A 59 4.30 13.96 0.52
C ARG A 59 3.92 13.31 1.85
N ASN A 60 3.69 12.00 1.87
CA ASN A 60 3.51 11.26 3.12
C ASN A 60 4.86 10.72 3.62
N ILE A 61 5.01 10.50 4.93
CA ILE A 61 6.19 9.81 5.45
C ILE A 61 6.20 8.36 4.92
N ARG A 62 5.06 7.68 4.95
CA ARG A 62 4.84 6.40 4.25
C ARG A 62 3.64 6.49 3.34
N GLY A 63 3.79 6.21 2.05
CA GLY A 63 2.69 6.26 1.09
C GLY A 63 1.67 5.14 1.33
N LEU A 64 2.11 3.89 1.24
CA LEU A 64 1.28 2.69 1.41
C LEU A 64 1.97 1.63 2.26
N SER A 65 1.28 1.13 3.28
CA SER A 65 1.80 0.07 4.16
C SER A 65 0.81 -1.08 4.30
N PHE A 66 1.28 -2.30 4.06
CA PHE A 66 0.54 -3.53 4.31
C PHE A 66 1.09 -4.30 5.50
N HIS A 67 0.23 -4.76 6.39
CA HIS A 67 0.59 -5.67 7.48
C HIS A 67 -0.31 -6.91 7.43
N ILE A 68 0.27 -8.07 7.16
CA ILE A 68 -0.44 -9.37 7.21
C ILE A 68 -1.68 -9.34 6.32
N CYS A 69 -1.47 -9.09 5.02
CA CYS A 69 -2.54 -9.03 4.02
C CYS A 69 -2.39 -10.14 2.99
N SER A 70 -3.52 -10.60 2.45
CA SER A 70 -3.57 -11.66 1.43
C SER A 70 -4.39 -11.23 0.22
N PHE A 71 -4.04 -11.74 -0.97
CA PHE A 71 -4.74 -11.43 -2.23
C PHE A 71 -4.90 -9.93 -2.49
N THR A 72 -3.85 -9.16 -2.18
CA THR A 72 -3.87 -7.70 -2.34
C THR A 72 -3.35 -7.31 -3.72
N SER A 73 -4.04 -6.38 -4.38
CA SER A 73 -3.65 -5.79 -5.66
C SER A 73 -3.50 -4.28 -5.52
N VAL A 74 -2.40 -3.73 -6.03
CA VAL A 74 -2.08 -2.31 -6.02
C VAL A 74 -1.80 -1.87 -7.44
N LYS A 75 -2.74 -1.12 -8.04
CA LYS A 75 -2.67 -0.77 -9.46
C LYS A 75 -2.96 0.69 -9.74
N ARG A 76 -2.27 1.26 -10.72
CA ARG A 76 -2.58 2.61 -11.22
C ARG A 76 -2.59 3.68 -10.15
N ASN A 77 -1.76 3.54 -9.11
CA ASN A 77 -1.59 4.57 -8.10
C ASN A 77 -0.41 5.47 -8.47
N THR A 78 -0.44 6.71 -8.01
CA THR A 78 0.66 7.65 -8.12
C THR A 78 1.26 7.88 -6.75
N PHE A 79 2.49 7.43 -6.58
CA PHE A 79 3.33 7.71 -5.42
C PHE A 79 4.28 8.84 -5.78
N GLN A 80 4.16 9.97 -5.09
CA GLN A 80 4.96 11.16 -5.39
C GLN A 80 5.44 11.85 -4.11
N GLN A 81 6.73 12.17 -4.03
CA GLN A 81 7.39 12.85 -2.93
C GLN A 81 7.14 12.23 -1.54
N ASN A 82 6.86 10.93 -1.45
CA ASN A 82 6.76 10.25 -0.16
C ASN A 82 8.17 9.88 0.33
N GLU A 83 8.44 9.96 1.63
CA GLU A 83 9.76 9.52 2.16
C GLU A 83 9.97 8.02 1.93
N GLN A 84 8.89 7.24 2.09
CA GLN A 84 8.82 5.83 1.74
C GLN A 84 7.56 5.57 0.91
N THR A 85 7.70 5.10 -0.33
CA THR A 85 6.58 4.93 -1.28
C THR A 85 5.60 3.84 -0.86
N ALA A 86 6.04 2.58 -0.87
CA ALA A 86 5.24 1.43 -0.45
C ALA A 86 6.06 0.42 0.35
N THR A 87 5.42 -0.28 1.27
CA THR A 87 6.02 -1.39 2.03
C THR A 87 5.00 -2.44 2.42
N TYR A 88 5.51 -3.63 2.77
CA TYR A 88 4.68 -4.71 3.27
C TYR A 88 5.42 -5.50 4.36
N GLN A 89 4.67 -5.96 5.35
CA GLN A 89 5.08 -6.98 6.28
C GLN A 89 4.17 -8.18 6.06
N TRP A 90 4.79 -9.30 5.73
CA TRP A 90 4.12 -10.57 5.54
C TRP A 90 4.53 -11.54 6.65
N SER A 91 3.60 -12.36 7.10
CA SER A 91 3.84 -13.36 8.13
C SER A 91 3.41 -14.71 7.60
N ILE A 92 4.34 -15.68 7.59
CA ILE A 92 4.02 -17.06 7.22
C ILE A 92 3.49 -17.73 8.47
N TYR A 93 2.19 -17.98 8.48
CA TYR A 93 1.56 -18.81 9.50
C TYR A 93 1.13 -20.10 8.83
N PRO A 94 1.83 -21.23 9.05
CA PRO A 94 1.47 -22.52 8.44
C PRO A 94 0.06 -23.02 8.81
N PHE A 95 -0.65 -22.32 9.71
CA PHE A 95 -2.00 -22.65 10.17
C PHE A 95 -3.01 -21.48 10.08
N SER A 96 -2.65 -20.32 9.49
CA SER A 96 -3.64 -19.25 9.31
C SER A 96 -4.39 -19.41 7.98
N ALA A 97 -5.68 -19.09 7.97
CA ALA A 97 -6.53 -19.13 6.77
C ALA A 97 -6.19 -18.02 5.74
N LEU A 98 -5.12 -17.26 5.96
CA LEU A 98 -4.62 -16.25 5.03
C LEU A 98 -3.73 -16.93 3.99
N SER A 99 -4.16 -16.93 2.73
CA SER A 99 -3.36 -17.45 1.63
C SER A 99 -2.08 -16.65 1.45
N ASP A 100 -0.99 -17.36 1.16
CA ASP A 100 0.38 -16.87 1.12
C ASP A 100 0.75 -15.95 -0.06
N LYS A 101 -0.20 -15.16 -0.57
CA LYS A 101 0.04 -14.29 -1.72
C LYS A 101 0.50 -12.90 -1.29
N ILE A 102 1.78 -12.63 -1.55
CA ILE A 102 2.41 -11.30 -1.48
C ILE A 102 1.59 -10.30 -2.30
N PRO A 103 1.42 -9.04 -1.84
CA PRO A 103 0.76 -8.00 -2.60
C PRO A 103 1.34 -7.88 -4.03
N GLN A 104 0.45 -7.80 -5.00
CA GLN A 104 0.79 -7.63 -6.41
C GLN A 104 0.77 -6.14 -6.75
N PHE A 105 1.86 -5.65 -7.32
CA PHE A 105 1.98 -4.27 -7.80
C PHE A 105 2.08 -4.29 -9.32
N ASP A 106 1.35 -3.41 -9.98
CA ASP A 106 1.27 -3.37 -11.43
C ASP A 106 0.81 -1.98 -11.90
N GLU A 107 1.47 -1.39 -12.89
CA GLU A 107 1.07 -0.10 -13.44
C GLU A 107 1.01 1.02 -12.38
N ASN A 108 1.93 1.10 -11.41
CA ASN A 108 1.99 2.26 -10.51
C ASN A 108 3.09 3.23 -10.95
N PHE A 109 2.88 4.52 -10.71
CA PHE A 109 3.91 5.55 -10.90
C PHE A 109 4.68 5.78 -9.60
N TRP A 110 6.01 5.80 -9.68
CA TRP A 110 6.92 5.83 -8.52
C TRP A 110 7.90 6.99 -8.58
N ASP A 111 7.46 8.19 -8.20
CA ASP A 111 8.15 9.50 -8.21
C ASP A 111 8.67 10.00 -9.57
N LYS A 112 9.18 9.10 -10.38
CA LYS A 112 9.79 9.33 -11.67
C LYS A 112 9.51 8.14 -12.61
N PRO A 113 9.60 8.35 -13.93
CA PRO A 113 9.48 7.27 -14.90
C PRO A 113 10.52 6.17 -14.62
N GLN A 114 10.08 4.91 -14.60
CA GLN A 114 10.97 3.76 -14.42
C GLN A 114 11.25 3.08 -15.75
N LYS A 115 12.49 2.61 -15.95
CA LYS A 115 12.89 1.79 -17.11
C LYS A 115 12.92 0.29 -16.80
N THR A 116 12.82 -0.06 -15.53
CA THR A 116 12.92 -1.41 -14.99
C THR A 116 11.80 -1.61 -13.96
N PRO A 117 11.48 -2.87 -13.60
CA PRO A 117 10.59 -3.13 -12.47
C PRO A 117 10.99 -2.34 -11.22
N TYR A 118 10.01 -1.78 -10.52
CA TYR A 118 10.26 -0.98 -9.32
C TYR A 118 10.27 -1.91 -8.09
N PRO A 119 11.33 -1.91 -7.26
CA PRO A 119 11.40 -2.76 -6.08
C PRO A 119 10.54 -2.18 -4.94
N ILE A 120 9.73 -3.04 -4.34
CA ILE A 120 9.00 -2.75 -3.10
C ILE A 120 9.63 -3.58 -2.00
N ILE A 121 10.16 -2.89 -0.99
CA ILE A 121 10.85 -3.52 0.14
C ILE A 121 9.82 -3.88 1.21
N GLY A 122 9.87 -5.13 1.65
CA GLY A 122 9.07 -5.63 2.74
C GLY A 122 9.83 -6.59 3.64
N THR A 123 9.09 -7.25 4.51
CA THR A 123 9.65 -8.23 5.45
C THR A 123 8.82 -9.48 5.48
N TRP A 124 9.48 -10.63 5.56
CA TRP A 124 8.88 -11.90 5.90
C TRP A 124 9.15 -12.18 7.37
N SER A 125 8.08 -12.44 8.11
CA SER A 125 8.13 -12.86 9.51
C SER A 125 7.80 -14.34 9.57
N PHE A 126 8.72 -15.14 10.09
CA PHE A 126 8.47 -16.55 10.40
C PHE A 126 8.13 -16.66 11.87
N LEU A 127 6.95 -17.19 12.15
CA LEU A 127 6.47 -17.40 13.52
C LEU A 127 6.50 -18.88 13.85
N ARG A 128 7.57 -19.29 14.54
CA ARG A 128 7.59 -20.51 15.35
C ARG A 128 8.08 -20.14 16.73
N TYR A 129 7.14 -19.83 17.63
CA TYR A 129 7.45 -19.56 19.04
C TYR A 129 8.42 -20.62 19.59
N PRO A 130 9.53 -20.24 20.26
CA PRO A 130 9.89 -18.90 20.75
C PRO A 130 10.78 -18.06 19.81
N ILE A 131 10.96 -18.47 18.55
CA ILE A 131 11.91 -17.83 17.62
C ILE A 131 11.17 -16.97 16.60
N PHE A 132 11.55 -15.70 16.54
CA PHE A 132 11.01 -14.71 15.62
C PHE A 132 12.10 -14.29 14.63
N PHE A 133 12.06 -14.82 13.42
CA PHE A 133 12.95 -14.36 12.36
C PHE A 133 12.21 -13.40 11.43
N LYS A 134 12.79 -12.22 11.24
CA LYS A 134 12.40 -11.27 10.20
C LYS A 134 13.46 -11.26 9.12
N PHE A 135 13.09 -11.59 7.91
CA PHE A 135 13.96 -11.50 6.74
C PHE A 135 13.47 -10.38 5.84
N PRO A 136 14.35 -9.49 5.37
CA PRO A 136 13.98 -8.56 4.31
C PRO A 136 13.59 -9.35 3.07
N TRP A 137 12.53 -8.90 2.40
CA TRP A 137 12.08 -9.46 1.12
C TRP A 137 11.77 -8.34 0.16
N VAL A 138 11.83 -8.64 -1.14
CA VAL A 138 11.53 -7.67 -2.19
C VAL A 138 10.49 -8.28 -3.11
N THR A 139 9.45 -7.50 -3.40
CA THR A 139 8.54 -7.75 -4.53
C THR A 139 8.71 -6.61 -5.52
N TYR A 140 8.07 -6.71 -6.68
CA TYR A 140 8.25 -5.74 -7.74
C TYR A 140 6.92 -5.33 -8.34
N ASP A 141 6.84 -4.05 -8.71
CA ASP A 141 5.95 -3.61 -9.77
C ASP A 141 6.62 -3.94 -11.10
N GLN A 142 6.08 -4.91 -11.82
CA GLN A 142 6.68 -5.42 -13.07
C GLN A 142 6.51 -4.44 -14.24
N HIS A 143 5.47 -3.60 -14.19
CA HIS A 143 5.13 -2.69 -15.28
C HIS A 143 4.88 -1.27 -14.73
N PRO A 144 5.88 -0.59 -14.16
CA PRO A 144 5.68 0.76 -13.66
C PRO A 144 5.15 1.71 -14.75
N ALA A 145 4.28 2.62 -14.36
CA ALA A 145 3.78 3.67 -15.24
C ALA A 145 4.91 4.65 -15.61
N SER A 146 4.90 5.14 -16.85
CA SER A 146 5.87 6.14 -17.32
C SER A 146 5.53 7.56 -16.86
N GLU A 147 4.28 7.84 -16.52
CA GLU A 147 3.78 9.15 -16.13
C GLU A 147 2.81 9.02 -14.95
N PRO A 148 2.70 10.06 -14.10
CA PRO A 148 1.74 10.06 -13.01
C PRO A 148 0.31 10.05 -13.57
N TYR A 149 -0.58 9.36 -12.87
CA TYR A 149 -1.99 9.39 -13.20
C TYR A 149 -2.55 10.74 -12.80
N LEU A 150 -2.95 11.52 -13.80
CA LEU A 150 -3.70 12.75 -13.58
C LEU A 150 -5.06 12.37 -12.99
N ASN A 151 -5.16 12.38 -11.67
CA ASN A 151 -6.41 12.19 -10.96
C ASN A 151 -7.30 13.43 -11.16
N GLY A 152 -7.90 13.54 -12.35
CA GLY A 152 -8.90 14.54 -12.74
C GLY A 152 -8.75 15.90 -12.05
N GLY A 153 -7.92 16.78 -12.63
CA GLY A 153 -8.12 18.23 -12.48
C GLY A 153 -7.15 19.03 -11.58
N TYR A 154 -5.92 18.60 -11.34
CA TYR A 154 -4.89 19.57 -10.91
C TYR A 154 -4.21 20.19 -12.14
N ASN A 155 -4.73 21.35 -12.55
CA ASN A 155 -3.98 22.30 -13.38
C ASN A 155 -2.96 23.00 -12.46
N GLU A 156 -1.68 22.70 -12.61
CA GLU A 156 -0.58 23.43 -11.94
C GLU A 156 -0.36 24.85 -12.51
N ASN A 157 -1.41 25.48 -13.04
CA ASN A 157 -1.38 26.86 -13.53
C ASN A 157 -2.22 27.75 -12.60
N THR A 158 -1.73 28.02 -11.40
CA THR A 158 -2.06 29.28 -10.72
C THR A 158 -0.82 29.75 -9.97
N ILE A 159 -0.42 30.95 -10.34
CA ILE A 159 0.81 31.68 -10.00
C ILE A 159 0.86 32.01 -8.51
#